data_AF-A0A533B401-F1
#
_entry.id   AF-A0A533B401-F1
#
_cell.length_a   1.000
_cell.length_b   1.000
_cell.length_c   1.000
_cell.angle_alpha   90.00
_cell.angle_beta   90.00
_cell.angle_gamma   90.00
#
_symmetry.space_group_name_H-M   'P 1'
#
loop_
_entity.id
_entity.type
_entity.pdbx_description
1 polymer ?
#
loop_
_entity_poly.entity_id
_entity_poly.type
_entity_poly.pdbx_seq_one_letter_code
_entity_poly.pdbx_strand_id
1 'polypeptide(L)' 'MAKNTVAESEEVRLRKKVSAKRAGHSNPEGDAALRALRKRLKREQRKRRACALRKKHAAGSKSKSVAAAPASA' A
#
# COMPACT_ATOMS: atom_id res chain seq x y z
N MET A 1 15.57 1.34 -19.19
CA MET A 1 14.17 1.24 -19.69
C MET A 1 13.73 -0.22 -19.62
N ALA A 2 13.11 -0.64 -18.53
CA ALA A 2 12.54 -1.98 -18.41
C ALA A 2 11.01 -1.85 -18.43
N LYS A 3 10.43 -2.54 -19.40
CA LYS A 3 9.02 -2.53 -19.80
C LYS A 3 8.15 -2.68 -18.54
N ASN A 4 7.35 -1.66 -18.25
CA ASN A 4 6.30 -1.72 -17.24
C ASN A 4 5.26 -2.72 -17.72
N THR A 5 5.54 -4.02 -17.53
CA THR A 5 4.46 -4.98 -17.39
C THR A 5 3.55 -4.41 -16.30
N VAL A 6 2.24 -4.48 -16.51
CA VAL A 6 1.24 -4.24 -15.47
C VAL A 6 1.42 -5.35 -14.43
N ALA A 7 2.53 -5.28 -13.73
CA ALA A 7 3.01 -6.22 -12.77
C ALA A 7 2.06 -6.07 -11.60
N GLU A 8 1.31 -7.14 -11.31
CA GLU A 8 0.42 -7.19 -10.16
C GLU A 8 1.05 -6.48 -8.96
N SER A 9 0.30 -5.58 -8.32
CA SER A 9 0.76 -4.83 -7.15
C SER A 9 1.45 -5.78 -6.17
N GLU A 10 2.58 -5.37 -5.57
CA GLU A 10 3.30 -6.16 -4.56
C GLU A 10 2.35 -6.69 -3.48
N GLU A 11 1.32 -5.93 -3.13
CA GLU A 11 0.27 -6.35 -2.18
C GLU A 11 -0.48 -7.61 -2.63
N VAL A 12 -0.86 -7.69 -3.91
CA VAL A 12 -1.58 -8.85 -4.49
C VAL A 12 -0.66 -10.07 -4.49
N ARG A 13 0.60 -9.90 -4.89
CA ARG A 13 1.61 -10.97 -4.86
C ARG A 13 1.86 -11.48 -3.45
N LEU A 14 1.99 -10.58 -2.47
CA LEU A 14 2.20 -10.95 -1.07
C LEU A 14 0.97 -11.63 -0.47
N ARG A 15 -0.24 -11.19 -0.82
CA ARG A 15 -1.49 -11.83 -0.39
C ARG A 15 -1.58 -13.27 -0.93
N LYS A 16 -1.31 -13.48 -2.23
CA LYS A 16 -1.25 -14.82 -2.84
C LYS A 16 -0.24 -15.73 -2.13
N LYS A 17 0.99 -15.22 -1.87
CA LYS A 17 2.04 -15.97 -1.15
C LYS A 17 1.64 -16.36 0.28
N VAL A 18 0.99 -15.45 1.02
CA VAL A 18 0.50 -15.73 2.37
C VAL A 18 -0.58 -16.80 2.34
N SER A 19 -1.55 -16.71 1.41
CA SER A 19 -2.60 -17.72 1.28
C SER A 19 -2.04 -19.10 0.93
N ALA A 20 -1.11 -19.16 -0.05
CA ALA A 20 -0.48 -20.41 -0.47
C ALA A 20 0.30 -21.07 0.67
N LYS A 21 1.13 -20.30 1.41
CA LYS A 21 1.86 -20.85 2.56
C LYS A 21 0.96 -21.25 3.72
N ARG A 22 -0.13 -20.52 3.96
CA ARG A 22 -1.09 -20.85 5.03
C ARG A 22 -1.79 -22.18 4.78
N ALA A 23 -2.10 -22.53 3.53
CA ALA A 23 -2.79 -23.76 3.18
C ALA A 23 -1.97 -25.04 3.47
N GLY A 24 -0.64 -24.94 3.52
CA GLY A 24 0.26 -26.08 3.74
C GLY A 24 0.81 -26.21 5.17
N HIS A 25 0.43 -25.34 6.11
CA HIS A 25 0.99 -25.34 7.46
C HIS A 25 -0.05 -25.73 8.52
N SER A 26 0.25 -26.80 9.26
CA SER A 26 -0.51 -27.26 10.43
C SER A 26 -0.45 -26.27 11.60
N ASN A 27 0.68 -25.56 11.77
CA ASN A 27 0.83 -24.47 12.74
C ASN A 27 1.30 -23.16 12.06
N PRO A 28 0.37 -22.35 11.54
CA PRO A 28 0.69 -21.14 10.79
C PRO A 28 1.24 -19.98 11.66
N GLU A 29 1.10 -20.04 12.99
CA GLU A 29 1.64 -19.02 13.90
C GLU A 29 3.11 -19.30 14.30
N GLY A 30 3.51 -20.57 14.27
CA GLY A 30 4.87 -21.03 14.55
C GLY A 30 5.87 -20.77 13.42
N ASP A 31 5.41 -20.72 12.16
CA ASP A 31 6.31 -20.54 11.00
C ASP A 31 6.85 -19.09 10.92
N ALA A 32 8.15 -18.96 11.17
CA ALA A 32 8.88 -17.70 11.05
C ALA A 32 8.80 -17.09 9.64
N ALA A 33 8.75 -17.92 8.59
CA ALA A 33 8.68 -17.45 7.21
C ALA A 33 7.29 -16.88 6.88
N LEU A 34 6.21 -17.53 7.30
CA LEU A 34 4.85 -17.01 7.20
C LEU A 34 4.67 -15.73 8.02
N ARG A 35 5.25 -15.68 9.23
CA ARG A 35 5.26 -14.46 10.06
C ARG A 35 5.97 -13.29 9.35
N ALA A 36 7.12 -13.54 8.73
CA ALA A 36 7.85 -12.54 7.95
C ALA A 36 7.04 -12.03 6.73
N LEU A 37 6.37 -12.94 6.02
CA LEU A 37 5.50 -12.58 4.88
C LEU A 37 4.32 -11.72 5.31
N ARG A 38 3.65 -12.07 6.42
CA ARG A 38 2.56 -11.26 6.99
C ARG A 38 3.04 -9.87 7.40
N LYS A 39 4.24 -9.76 8.01
CA LYS A 39 4.86 -8.47 8.34
C LYS A 39 5.11 -7.63 7.08
N ARG A 40 5.64 -8.23 6.02
CA ARG A 40 5.87 -7.55 4.73
C ARG A 40 4.55 -7.07 4.10
N LEU A 41 3.51 -7.90 4.10
CA LEU A 41 2.17 -7.51 3.62
C LEU A 41 1.61 -6.30 4.38
N LYS A 42 1.71 -6.30 5.72
CA LYS A 42 1.27 -5.16 6.54
C LYS A 42 2.07 -3.88 6.25
N ARG A 43 3.36 -3.97 5.92
CA ARG A 43 4.19 -2.81 5.53
C ARG A 43 3.74 -2.23 4.20
N GLU A 44 3.51 -3.07 3.19
CA GLU A 44 3.01 -2.60 1.88
C GLU A 44 1.61 -1.99 1.97
N GLN A 45 0.71 -2.60 2.74
CA GLN A 45 -0.60 -2.00 3.01
C GLN A 45 -0.50 -0.61 3.66
N ARG A 46 0.40 -0.44 4.63
CA ARG A 46 0.65 0.87 5.25
C ARG A 46 1.20 1.87 4.25
N LYS A 47 2.16 1.48 3.40
CA LYS A 47 2.71 2.32 2.33
C LYS A 47 1.63 2.76 1.34
N ARG A 48 0.76 1.84 0.92
CA ARG A 48 -0.38 2.13 0.04
C ARG A 48 -1.34 3.14 0.68
N ARG A 49 -1.69 2.95 1.96
CA ARG A 49 -2.53 3.90 2.72
C ARG A 49 -1.87 5.27 2.83
N ALA A 50 -0.59 5.34 3.15
CA ALA A 50 0.15 6.61 3.24
C ALA A 50 0.17 7.34 1.89
N CYS A 51 0.42 6.64 0.78
CA CYS A 51 0.35 7.22 -0.56
C CYS A 51 -1.07 7.70 -0.90
N ALA A 52 -2.11 6.94 -0.54
CA ALA A 52 -3.49 7.35 -0.76
C ALA A 52 -3.85 8.60 0.06
N LEU A 53 -3.43 8.68 1.33
CA LEU A 53 -3.62 9.86 2.17
C LEU A 53 -2.89 11.08 1.59
N ARG A 54 -1.63 10.94 1.18
CA ARG A 54 -0.89 12.03 0.51
C ARG A 54 -1.61 12.53 -0.73
N LYS A 55 -2.12 11.63 -1.57
CA LYS A 55 -2.94 12.01 -2.75
C LYS A 55 -4.21 12.75 -2.35
N LYS A 56 -4.92 12.29 -1.31
CA LYS A 56 -6.10 12.99 -0.78
C LYS A 56 -5.77 14.38 -0.26
N HIS A 57 -4.69 14.53 0.52
CA HIS A 57 -4.27 15.83 1.04
C HIS A 57 -3.79 16.77 -0.08
N ALA A 58 -3.08 16.27 -1.08
CA ALA A 58 -2.70 17.06 -2.25
C ALA A 58 -3.93 17.52 -3.04
N ALA A 59 -4.93 16.64 -3.24
CA ALA A 59 -6.20 17.01 -3.87
C ALA A 59 -6.96 18.07 -3.05
N GLY A 60 -6.99 17.94 -1.72
CA GLY A 60 -7.59 18.94 -0.82
C GLY A 60 -6.79 20.24 -0.69
N SER A 61 -5.48 20.23 -0.99
CA SER A 61 -4.66 21.46 -1.05
C SER A 61 -4.92 22.25 -2.32
N LYS A 62 -5.21 21.57 -3.44
CA LYS A 62 -5.61 22.22 -4.70
C LYS A 62 -6.99 22.86 -4.63
N SER A 63 -7.88 22.36 -3.76
CA SER A 63 -9.17 23.02 -3.50
C SER A 63 -9.08 24.17 -2.51
N LYS A 64 -8.02 24.25 -1.68
CA LYS A 64 -7.79 25.38 -0.76
C LYS A 64 -6.97 26.51 -1.37
N SER A 65 -6.13 26.23 -2.38
CA SER A 65 -5.36 27.28 -3.07
C SER A 65 -6.20 28.14 -4.02
N VAL A 66 -7.43 27.74 -4.36
CA VAL A 66 -8.35 28.55 -5.18
C VAL A 66 -9.26 29.45 -4.33
N ALA A 67 -9.31 29.25 -3.00
CA ALA A 67 -10.16 30.02 -2.10
C ALA A 67 -9.41 31.12 -1.30
N ALA A 68 -8.12 31.34 -1.58
CA ALA A 68 -7.28 32.30 -0.84
C ALA A 68 -6.49 33.23 -1.78
N ALA A 69 -7.20 33.94 -2.66
CA ALA A 69 -6.87 35.26 -3.23
C ALA A 69 -8.03 35.66 -4.17
N PRO A 70 -8.48 36.94 -4.25
CA PRO A 70 -7.83 38.17 -3.78
C PRO A 70 -8.72 39.05 -2.87
N ALA A 71 -8.11 39.76 -1.91
CA ALA A 71 -8.64 41.03 -1.40
C ALA A 71 -7.48 41.84 -0.77
N SER A 72 -6.77 42.57 -1.62
CA SER A 72 -6.05 43.78 -1.23
C SER A 72 -6.24 44.79 -2.35
N ALA A 73 -7.15 45.73 -2.12
CA ALA A 73 -7.24 47.09 -2.67
C ALA A 73 -8.34 47.81 -1.89
#